data_AF-A0A1F8GFP7-F1
#
_entry.id   AF-A0A1F8GFP7-F1
#
_cell.length_a   1.000
_cell.length_b   1.000
_cell.length_c   1.000
_cell.angle_alpha   90.00
_cell.angle_beta   90.00
_cell.angle_gamma   90.00
#
_symmetry.space_group_name_H-M   'P 1'
#
loop_
_entity.id
_entity.type
_entity.pdbx_description
1 polymer ?
#
loop_
_entity_poly.entity_id
_entity_poly.type
_entity_poly.pdbx_seq_one_letter_code
_entity_poly.pdbx_strand_id
1 'polypeptide(L)'
;MDLTKNTYFKRSILSVFTLGFMFSGVPVFAQTLDIGGSPEVLVCDVLGSIGLGCGASRPVDRSGADVERPSSEINDASDSVGNSNSSSAENNAGSGILQASIANIAVKRTASEDEVILIKASSNSDIRETIGLNTGEAIFEIIKGQKHFIPTVDIFFDYGFDLSAVQNVTRNELNRFPRTKLVSVKGDKNKIYYITEGGMVRLIPNDDVFKSYGNRKEDVVVISKKEFNFYPRNQYVYLENPLTYDIFQISDSGIKRYVVPQVVRQLRITADQIAPINKAQFDAYEYGSPIIF
;
A
#
# COMPACT_ATOMS: atom_id res chain seq x y z
N MET A 1 49.01 18.72 44.30
CA MET A 1 49.52 19.94 43.63
C MET A 1 49.05 19.88 42.19
N ASP A 2 48.21 20.86 41.85
CA ASP A 2 47.71 21.33 40.55
C ASP A 2 47.71 20.42 39.32
N LEU A 3 46.49 20.08 38.88
CA LEU A 3 46.16 19.81 37.47
C LEU A 3 45.05 20.78 37.05
N THR A 4 45.45 21.75 36.24
CA THR A 4 44.66 22.85 35.73
C THR A 4 43.66 22.39 34.67
N LYS A 5 42.40 22.80 34.88
CA LYS A 5 41.28 22.67 33.93
C LYS A 5 41.50 23.59 32.73
N ASN A 6 41.27 23.07 31.52
CA ASN A 6 41.18 23.88 30.31
C ASN A 6 39.76 23.77 29.73
N THR A 7 38.95 24.81 29.96
CA THR A 7 37.61 24.99 29.39
C THR A 7 37.71 25.88 28.17
N TYR A 8 37.49 25.32 26.97
CA TYR A 8 37.36 26.09 25.74
C TYR A 8 35.88 26.43 25.49
N PHE A 9 35.55 27.71 25.66
CA PHE A 9 34.22 28.29 25.46
C PHE A 9 34.16 28.86 24.03
N LYS A 10 33.50 28.14 23.10
CA LYS A 10 33.35 28.57 21.70
C LYS A 10 32.07 29.41 21.55
N ARG A 11 32.23 30.73 21.40
CA ARG A 11 31.14 31.67 21.14
C ARG A 11 30.54 31.43 19.75
N SER A 12 29.22 31.25 19.69
CA SER A 12 28.45 31.17 18.45
C SER A 12 28.02 32.58 18.04
N ILE A 13 28.35 32.98 16.81
CA ILE A 13 27.96 34.27 16.22
C ILE A 13 26.58 34.08 15.58
N LEU A 14 25.58 34.74 16.16
CA LEU A 14 24.24 34.89 15.59
C LEU A 14 24.35 35.83 14.38
N SER A 15 24.17 35.31 13.16
CA SER A 15 23.99 36.12 11.96
C SER A 15 22.49 36.14 11.62
N VAL A 16 21.84 37.26 11.94
CA VAL A 16 20.45 37.55 11.58
C VAL A 16 20.44 38.02 10.13
N PHE A 17 19.96 37.17 9.21
CA PHE A 17 19.64 37.58 7.84
C PHE A 17 18.13 37.81 7.74
N THR A 18 17.75 39.08 7.78
CA THR A 18 16.40 39.55 7.47
C THR A 18 16.25 39.59 5.96
N LEU A 19 15.55 38.61 5.37
CA LEU A 19 15.16 38.65 3.96
C LEU A 19 13.72 39.14 3.85
N GLY A 20 13.56 40.39 3.39
CA GLY A 20 12.27 40.93 3.01
C GLY A 20 11.86 40.39 1.63
N PHE A 21 10.72 39.68 1.58
CA PHE A 21 10.03 39.41 0.33
C PHE A 21 8.74 40.22 0.29
N MET A 22 8.76 41.29 -0.51
CA MET A 22 7.55 41.87 -1.07
C MET A 22 7.18 41.05 -2.32
N PHE A 23 6.02 40.41 -2.29
CA PHE A 23 5.34 39.97 -3.52
C PHE A 23 3.91 40.49 -3.49
N SER A 24 3.72 41.58 -4.23
CA SER A 24 2.45 42.09 -4.70
C SER A 24 1.98 41.27 -5.91
N GLY A 25 0.71 40.89 -5.95
CA GLY A 25 0.02 40.51 -7.19
C GLY A 25 -0.66 39.15 -7.14
N VAL A 26 -1.92 39.13 -6.69
CA VAL A 26 -2.82 37.99 -6.90
C VAL A 26 -3.64 38.28 -8.15
N PRO A 27 -3.62 37.44 -9.20
CA PRO A 27 -4.63 37.51 -10.25
C PRO A 27 -5.92 36.83 -9.77
N VAL A 28 -6.99 37.62 -9.71
CA VAL A 28 -8.37 37.16 -9.55
C VAL A 28 -8.81 36.56 -10.88
N PHE A 29 -8.92 35.24 -10.96
CA PHE A 29 -9.66 34.58 -12.05
C PHE A 29 -11.11 34.37 -11.58
N ALA A 30 -12.00 35.27 -12.00
CA ALA A 30 -13.43 35.05 -11.95
C ALA A 30 -13.83 34.27 -13.22
N GLN A 31 -14.15 32.99 -13.07
CA GLN A 31 -14.88 32.25 -14.10
C GLN A 31 -16.37 32.42 -13.85
N THR A 32 -17.03 33.20 -14.69
CA THR A 32 -18.49 33.23 -14.81
C THR A 32 -18.94 32.00 -15.57
N LEU A 33 -19.51 31.03 -14.86
CA LEU A 33 -20.24 29.90 -15.43
C LEU A 33 -21.65 30.38 -15.80
N ASP A 34 -21.88 30.57 -17.10
CA ASP A 34 -23.20 30.81 -17.68
C ASP A 34 -23.92 29.46 -17.82
N ILE A 35 -24.80 29.14 -16.87
CA ILE A 35 -25.59 27.89 -16.86
C ILE A 35 -27.04 28.25 -17.20
N GLY A 36 -27.34 28.26 -18.50
CA GLY A 36 -28.70 28.34 -19.03
C GLY A 36 -29.45 27.00 -18.94
N GLY A 37 -29.56 26.43 -17.74
CA GLY A 37 -30.24 25.16 -17.48
C GLY A 37 -31.20 25.26 -16.29
N SER A 38 -32.32 24.54 -16.34
CA SER A 38 -33.37 24.58 -15.33
C SER A 38 -32.82 24.23 -13.93
N PRO A 39 -33.13 25.03 -12.89
CA PRO A 39 -32.53 24.89 -11.55
C PRO A 39 -32.89 23.58 -10.83
N GLU A 40 -33.88 22.83 -11.32
CA GLU A 40 -34.35 21.58 -10.73
C GLU A 40 -33.40 20.39 -10.98
N VAL A 41 -32.59 20.43 -12.04
CA VAL A 41 -31.65 19.33 -12.37
C VAL A 41 -30.38 19.41 -11.53
N LEU A 42 -29.98 20.62 -11.11
CA LEU A 42 -28.74 20.86 -10.37
C LEU A 42 -28.78 20.39 -8.91
N VAL A 43 -29.96 20.35 -8.30
CA VAL A 43 -30.11 19.96 -6.89
C VAL A 43 -29.94 18.44 -6.69
N CYS A 44 -30.37 17.64 -7.67
CA CYS A 44 -30.28 16.18 -7.58
C CYS A 44 -28.84 15.67 -7.72
N ASP A 45 -28.02 16.32 -8.55
CA ASP A 45 -26.64 15.88 -8.80
C ASP A 45 -25.72 16.17 -7.61
N VAL A 46 -25.93 17.31 -6.94
CA VAL A 46 -25.16 17.67 -5.75
C VAL A 46 -25.57 16.80 -4.55
N LEU A 47 -26.86 16.51 -4.35
CA LEU A 47 -27.30 15.67 -3.21
C LEU A 47 -26.93 14.18 -3.37
N GLY A 48 -26.85 13.68 -4.60
CA GLY A 48 -26.35 12.33 -4.89
C GLY A 48 -24.91 12.12 -4.43
N SER A 49 -24.07 13.16 -4.51
CA SER A 49 -22.66 13.10 -4.09
C SER A 49 -22.45 13.03 -2.57
N ILE A 50 -23.48 13.35 -1.78
CA ILE A 50 -23.45 13.33 -0.30
C ILE A 50 -24.22 12.12 0.27
N GLY A 51 -24.68 11.20 -0.58
CA GLY A 51 -25.39 9.98 -0.16
C GLY A 51 -26.81 10.21 0.37
N LEU A 52 -27.37 11.40 0.19
CA LEU A 52 -28.77 11.69 0.48
C LEU A 52 -29.58 11.44 -0.79
N GLY A 53 -30.03 10.19 -0.96
CA GLY A 53 -30.83 9.80 -2.12
C GLY A 53 -32.08 10.65 -2.28
N CYS A 54 -32.29 11.21 -3.47
CA CYS A 54 -33.55 11.85 -3.84
C CYS A 54 -34.64 10.76 -3.86
N GLY A 55 -35.59 10.84 -2.92
CA GLY A 55 -36.66 9.87 -2.76
C GLY A 55 -37.57 9.79 -3.99
N ALA A 56 -37.26 8.89 -4.91
CA ALA A 56 -38.20 8.43 -5.91
C ALA A 56 -39.19 7.47 -5.24
N SER A 57 -40.42 7.92 -5.06
CA SER A 57 -41.55 7.12 -4.61
C SER A 57 -41.69 5.87 -5.49
N ARG A 58 -41.38 4.69 -4.95
CA ARG A 58 -41.67 3.41 -5.60
C ARG A 58 -43.18 3.13 -5.48
N PRO A 59 -43.88 2.78 -6.58
CA PRO A 59 -45.23 2.26 -6.48
C PRO A 59 -45.21 0.92 -5.74
N VAL A 60 -46.08 0.82 -4.73
CA VAL A 60 -46.36 -0.39 -3.97
C VAL A 60 -47.18 -1.30 -4.87
N ASP A 61 -46.60 -2.43 -5.26
CA ASP A 61 -47.38 -3.56 -5.78
C ASP A 61 -47.40 -4.72 -4.80
N ARG A 62 -48.64 -5.16 -4.58
CA ARG A 62 -49.16 -6.13 -3.62
C ARG A 62 -48.98 -7.56 -4.13
N SER A 63 -49.17 -8.49 -3.17
CA SER A 63 -49.53 -9.92 -3.30
C SER A 63 -48.38 -10.85 -3.73
N GLY A 64 -48.20 -12.04 -3.16
CA GLY A 64 -48.98 -12.83 -2.22
C GLY A 64 -48.54 -14.30 -2.33
N ALA A 65 -49.02 -15.12 -1.40
CA ALA A 65 -48.99 -16.58 -1.38
C ALA A 65 -47.73 -17.27 -0.84
N ASP A 66 -47.81 -17.58 0.45
CA ASP A 66 -47.27 -18.78 1.07
C ASP A 66 -47.67 -20.04 0.28
N VAL A 67 -46.70 -20.90 -0.02
CA VAL A 67 -46.94 -22.30 -0.42
C VAL A 67 -45.94 -23.19 0.33
N GLU A 68 -46.45 -23.81 1.40
CA GLU A 68 -45.94 -25.07 1.94
C GLU A 68 -46.07 -26.18 0.88
N ARG A 69 -45.03 -27.01 0.67
CA ARG A 69 -45.16 -28.47 0.46
C ARG A 69 -43.80 -29.19 0.27
N PRO A 70 -43.74 -30.54 0.31
CA PRO A 70 -43.14 -31.26 1.42
C PRO A 70 -41.89 -32.08 1.02
N SER A 71 -41.24 -32.60 2.05
CA SER A 71 -40.30 -33.71 2.00
C SER A 71 -40.91 -34.95 1.32
N SER A 72 -40.21 -35.50 0.33
CA SER A 72 -40.33 -36.89 -0.08
C SER A 72 -38.95 -37.47 -0.34
N GLU A 73 -38.81 -38.64 0.24
CA GLU A 73 -37.66 -39.51 0.38
C GLU A 73 -37.64 -40.52 -0.80
N ILE A 74 -36.56 -41.33 -0.89
CA ILE A 74 -36.52 -42.69 -1.47
C ILE A 74 -36.01 -42.88 -2.93
N ASN A 75 -34.77 -43.42 -2.98
CA ASN A 75 -34.25 -44.57 -3.74
C ASN A 75 -33.45 -44.49 -5.06
N ASP A 76 -32.28 -45.14 -4.91
CA ASP A 76 -31.71 -46.24 -5.69
C ASP A 76 -30.99 -46.03 -7.04
N ALA A 77 -29.73 -46.49 -6.97
CA ALA A 77 -29.04 -47.39 -7.88
C ALA A 77 -28.90 -46.98 -9.35
N SER A 78 -27.65 -46.83 -9.81
CA SER A 78 -26.90 -47.90 -10.48
C SER A 78 -25.73 -47.35 -11.29
N ASP A 79 -24.60 -48.04 -11.15
CA ASP A 79 -23.51 -48.26 -12.10
C ASP A 79 -23.26 -47.25 -13.24
N SER A 80 -22.04 -46.70 -13.27
CA SER A 80 -21.14 -47.04 -14.37
C SER A 80 -19.68 -46.71 -14.07
N VAL A 81 -18.90 -47.78 -14.15
CA VAL A 81 -17.47 -47.88 -14.37
C VAL A 81 -16.97 -46.84 -15.39
N GLY A 82 -16.01 -46.02 -14.97
CA GLY A 82 -15.29 -45.07 -15.80
C GLY A 82 -13.89 -44.85 -15.24
N ASN A 83 -13.10 -45.92 -15.21
CA ASN A 83 -11.71 -45.94 -14.77
C ASN A 83 -10.84 -45.16 -15.77
N SER A 84 -10.61 -43.86 -15.54
CA SER A 84 -9.54 -43.10 -16.18
C SER A 84 -8.37 -42.99 -15.22
N ASN A 85 -7.47 -43.98 -15.32
CA ASN A 85 -6.09 -43.89 -14.88
C ASN A 85 -5.44 -42.67 -15.57
N SER A 86 -5.46 -41.51 -14.93
CA SER A 86 -4.49 -40.45 -15.21
C SER A 86 -3.21 -40.85 -14.49
N SER A 87 -2.29 -41.42 -15.26
CA SER A 87 -0.91 -41.58 -14.85
C SER A 87 -0.36 -40.21 -14.47
N SER A 88 -0.25 -39.97 -13.16
CA SER A 88 0.57 -38.93 -12.56
C SER A 88 2.03 -39.23 -12.88
N ALA A 89 2.44 -38.86 -14.10
CA ALA A 89 3.83 -38.60 -14.42
C ALA A 89 4.23 -37.36 -13.62
N GLU A 90 4.79 -37.59 -12.44
CA GLU A 90 5.59 -36.64 -11.67
C GLU A 90 6.83 -36.27 -12.51
N ASN A 91 6.61 -35.42 -13.50
CA ASN A 91 7.69 -34.67 -14.11
C ASN A 91 8.06 -33.55 -13.15
N ASN A 92 9.04 -33.86 -12.32
CA ASN A 92 9.87 -32.93 -11.56
C ASN A 92 10.64 -32.03 -12.56
N ALA A 93 9.91 -31.19 -13.29
CA ALA A 93 10.44 -30.19 -14.22
C ALA A 93 10.72 -28.93 -13.41
N GLY A 94 11.91 -28.90 -12.82
CA GLY A 94 12.45 -27.72 -12.17
C GLY A 94 12.38 -26.50 -13.08
N SER A 95 11.71 -25.46 -12.60
CA SER A 95 12.15 -24.06 -12.61
C SER A 95 12.72 -23.45 -13.91
N GLY A 96 12.44 -23.99 -15.10
CA GLY A 96 13.05 -23.55 -16.37
C GLY A 96 12.10 -23.02 -17.45
N ILE A 97 10.78 -23.22 -17.34
CA ILE A 97 9.87 -23.10 -18.51
C ILE A 97 9.24 -21.70 -18.66
N LEU A 98 9.33 -20.81 -17.67
CA LEU A 98 8.77 -19.45 -17.80
C LEU A 98 9.70 -18.41 -18.45
N GLN A 99 10.97 -18.76 -18.70
CA GLN A 99 11.84 -17.84 -19.46
C GLN A 99 11.47 -17.75 -20.95
N ALA A 100 10.65 -18.67 -21.48
CA ALA A 100 10.38 -18.72 -22.91
C ALA A 100 9.11 -17.95 -23.35
N SER A 101 8.16 -17.66 -22.45
CA SER A 101 6.87 -17.05 -22.82
C SER A 101 6.72 -15.59 -22.43
N ILE A 102 7.53 -15.07 -21.52
CA ILE A 102 7.60 -13.62 -21.24
C ILE A 102 8.61 -13.06 -22.24
N ALA A 103 8.12 -12.39 -23.29
CA ALA A 103 9.02 -11.64 -24.16
C ALA A 103 9.81 -10.67 -23.27
N ASN A 104 11.14 -10.73 -23.28
CA ASN A 104 12.05 -9.88 -22.50
C ASN A 104 12.00 -8.42 -22.99
N ILE A 105 10.84 -7.78 -22.90
CA ILE A 105 10.70 -6.33 -23.06
C ILE A 105 11.13 -5.73 -21.73
N ALA A 106 12.45 -5.65 -21.55
CA ALA A 106 13.05 -4.93 -20.45
C ALA A 106 12.89 -3.42 -20.71
N VAL A 107 12.21 -2.73 -19.81
CA VAL A 107 12.04 -1.27 -19.85
C VAL A 107 12.93 -0.66 -18.77
N LYS A 108 13.58 0.46 -19.06
CA LYS A 108 14.37 1.20 -18.07
C LYS A 108 13.50 2.19 -17.32
N ARG A 109 13.69 2.29 -15.99
CA ARG A 109 13.02 3.30 -15.17
C ARG A 109 13.67 4.66 -15.29
N THR A 110 12.85 5.71 -15.19
CA THR A 110 13.38 7.07 -14.95
C THR A 110 13.85 7.24 -13.50
N ALA A 111 13.35 6.42 -12.57
CA ALA A 111 13.66 6.53 -11.14
C ALA A 111 14.95 5.82 -10.71
N SER A 112 15.35 4.76 -11.42
CA SER A 112 16.59 4.01 -11.20
C SER A 112 17.11 3.44 -12.52
N GLU A 113 18.38 3.05 -12.56
CA GLU A 113 19.00 2.40 -13.74
C GLU A 113 18.60 0.91 -13.88
N ASP A 114 17.68 0.43 -13.04
CA ASP A 114 17.26 -0.96 -13.07
C ASP A 114 16.37 -1.23 -14.28
N GLU A 115 16.59 -2.38 -14.91
CA GLU A 115 15.71 -2.93 -15.93
C GLU A 115 14.53 -3.65 -15.26
N VAL A 116 13.32 -3.42 -15.79
CA VAL A 116 12.10 -3.99 -15.24
C VAL A 116 11.27 -4.67 -16.32
N ILE A 117 10.48 -5.66 -15.90
CA ILE A 117 9.44 -6.27 -16.72
C ILE A 117 8.09 -5.79 -16.22
N LEU A 118 7.26 -5.23 -17.10
CA LEU A 118 5.94 -4.73 -16.75
C LEU A 118 4.89 -5.81 -17.00
N ILE A 119 4.07 -6.08 -15.99
CA ILE A 119 3.03 -7.10 -16.06
C ILE A 119 1.72 -6.55 -15.47
N LYS A 120 0.60 -7.06 -15.95
CA LYS A 120 -0.72 -6.83 -15.35
C LYS A 120 -1.45 -8.14 -15.08
N ALA A 121 -2.21 -8.14 -13.99
CA ALA A 121 -3.03 -9.26 -13.56
C ALA A 121 -4.39 -8.76 -13.07
N SER A 122 -5.43 -9.59 -13.17
CA SER A 122 -6.76 -9.27 -12.66
C SER A 122 -6.74 -9.08 -11.14
N SER A 123 -7.37 -7.99 -10.69
CA SER A 123 -7.58 -7.63 -9.29
C SER A 123 -8.55 -8.60 -8.61
N ASN A 124 -8.41 -8.79 -7.30
CA ASN A 124 -9.30 -9.61 -6.46
C ASN A 124 -9.17 -9.17 -4.99
N SER A 125 -9.68 -9.94 -4.03
CA SER A 125 -9.59 -9.61 -2.60
C SER A 125 -8.16 -9.37 -2.10
N ASP A 126 -7.16 -9.98 -2.74
CA ASP A 126 -5.78 -10.01 -2.26
C ASP A 126 -4.86 -9.10 -3.08
N ILE A 127 -5.32 -8.65 -4.25
CA ILE A 127 -4.59 -7.79 -5.18
C ILE A 127 -5.33 -6.48 -5.29
N ARG A 128 -4.68 -5.37 -4.94
CA ARG A 128 -5.25 -4.03 -5.07
C ARG A 128 -5.19 -3.59 -6.53
N GLU A 129 -6.28 -2.99 -7.03
CA GLU A 129 -6.33 -2.43 -8.39
C GLU A 129 -5.42 -1.20 -8.53
N THR A 130 -4.83 -1.03 -9.71
CA THR A 130 -4.14 0.22 -10.06
C THR A 130 -5.18 1.31 -10.38
N ILE A 131 -5.20 2.36 -9.56
CA ILE A 131 -6.19 3.44 -9.69
C ILE A 131 -5.98 4.19 -11.00
N GLY A 132 -7.08 4.41 -11.73
CA GLY A 132 -7.11 5.11 -13.01
C GLY A 132 -7.06 4.20 -14.24
N LEU A 133 -6.88 2.90 -14.07
CA LEU A 133 -6.92 1.95 -15.18
C LEU A 133 -8.37 1.59 -15.60
N ASN A 134 -9.30 1.56 -14.63
CA ASN A 134 -10.74 1.27 -14.79
C ASN A 134 -11.05 -0.11 -15.41
N THR A 135 -10.15 -1.08 -15.24
CA THR A 135 -10.31 -2.45 -15.79
C THR A 135 -10.47 -3.52 -14.72
N GLY A 136 -10.35 -3.18 -13.43
CA GLY A 136 -10.22 -4.19 -12.38
C GLY A 136 -8.91 -4.96 -12.48
N GLU A 137 -7.84 -4.33 -12.99
CA GLU A 137 -6.50 -4.92 -13.11
C GLU A 137 -5.47 -4.16 -12.27
N ALA A 138 -4.41 -4.86 -11.89
CA ALA A 138 -3.29 -4.30 -11.15
C ALA A 138 -2.02 -4.41 -12.00
N ILE A 139 -1.27 -3.32 -12.06
CA ILE A 139 0.02 -3.24 -12.75
C ILE A 139 1.13 -3.46 -11.72
N PHE A 140 2.07 -4.32 -12.10
CA PHE A 140 3.28 -4.60 -11.34
C PHE A 140 4.51 -4.42 -12.23
N GLU A 141 5.62 -4.04 -11.62
CA GLU A 141 6.94 -4.22 -12.20
C GLU A 141 7.65 -5.40 -11.51
N ILE A 142 8.31 -6.23 -12.30
CA ILE A 142 9.27 -7.22 -11.79
C ILE A 142 10.65 -6.58 -11.83
N ILE A 143 11.20 -6.34 -10.64
CA ILE A 143 12.48 -5.67 -10.43
C ILE A 143 13.28 -6.47 -9.41
N LYS A 144 14.52 -6.83 -9.77
CA LYS A 144 15.41 -7.65 -8.90
C LYS A 144 14.75 -8.95 -8.39
N GLY A 145 13.93 -9.57 -9.25
CA GLY A 145 13.20 -10.81 -8.92
C GLY A 145 12.03 -10.62 -7.95
N GLN A 146 11.66 -9.39 -7.58
CA GLN A 146 10.51 -9.08 -6.73
C GLN A 146 9.42 -8.41 -7.55
N LYS A 147 8.16 -8.63 -7.19
CA LYS A 147 7.02 -7.86 -7.72
C LYS A 147 6.78 -6.61 -6.88
N HIS A 148 6.77 -5.47 -7.55
CA HIS A 148 6.47 -4.18 -6.97
C HIS A 148 5.16 -3.65 -7.58
N PHE A 149 4.22 -3.28 -6.73
CA PHE A 149 2.89 -2.81 -7.14
C PHE A 149 2.95 -1.32 -7.52
N ILE A 150 2.35 -0.96 -8.66
CA ILE A 150 2.25 0.42 -9.11
C ILE A 150 0.82 0.94 -8.80
N PRO A 151 0.65 1.82 -7.79
CA PRO A 151 -0.69 2.08 -7.25
C PRO A 151 -1.61 2.91 -8.12
N THR A 152 -1.05 3.78 -8.98
CA THR A 152 -1.84 4.65 -9.85
C THR A 152 -1.23 4.73 -11.25
N VAL A 153 -2.07 4.99 -12.25
CA VAL A 153 -1.63 5.24 -13.63
C VAL A 153 -0.76 6.51 -13.73
N ASP A 154 -0.97 7.50 -12.89
CA ASP A 154 -0.11 8.70 -12.83
C ASP A 154 1.32 8.36 -12.37
N ILE A 155 1.47 7.44 -11.40
CA ILE A 155 2.80 6.94 -10.98
C ILE A 155 3.44 6.09 -12.08
N PHE A 156 2.63 5.28 -12.78
CA PHE A 156 3.10 4.51 -13.92
C PHE A 156 3.74 5.40 -15.00
N PHE A 157 3.07 6.49 -15.38
CA PHE A 157 3.62 7.45 -16.35
C PHE A 157 4.75 8.30 -15.77
N ASP A 158 4.76 8.61 -14.47
CA ASP A 158 5.88 9.26 -13.77
C ASP A 158 7.19 8.46 -13.91
N TYR A 159 7.10 7.13 -14.05
CA TYR A 159 8.25 6.29 -14.32
C TYR A 159 8.72 6.27 -15.79
N GLY A 160 7.94 6.85 -16.69
CA GLY A 160 8.20 6.86 -18.14
C GLY A 160 7.78 5.57 -18.83
N PHE A 161 6.90 4.79 -18.21
CA PHE A 161 6.40 3.55 -18.79
C PHE A 161 5.29 3.78 -19.81
N ASP A 162 5.15 2.81 -20.72
CA ASP A 162 4.07 2.75 -21.71
C ASP A 162 3.22 1.51 -21.46
N LEU A 163 1.90 1.67 -21.51
CA LEU A 163 0.93 0.58 -21.37
C LEU A 163 1.11 -0.48 -22.46
N SER A 164 1.65 -0.11 -23.63
CA SER A 164 1.98 -1.05 -24.71
C SER A 164 3.04 -2.09 -24.31
N ALA A 165 3.87 -1.78 -23.31
CA ALA A 165 4.91 -2.67 -22.80
C ALA A 165 4.43 -3.61 -21.67
N VAL A 166 3.18 -3.46 -21.22
CA VAL A 166 2.63 -4.24 -20.10
C VAL A 166 2.10 -5.58 -20.59
N GLN A 167 2.63 -6.67 -20.04
CA GLN A 167 2.25 -8.03 -20.43
C GLN A 167 1.14 -8.58 -19.53
N ASN A 168 0.19 -9.30 -20.13
CA ASN A 168 -0.86 -9.99 -19.36
C ASN A 168 -0.28 -11.25 -18.74
N VAL A 169 -0.44 -11.41 -17.43
CA VAL A 169 -0.04 -12.64 -16.73
C VAL A 169 -1.18 -13.17 -15.87
N THR A 170 -1.16 -14.46 -15.65
CA THR A 170 -2.05 -15.11 -14.69
C THR A 170 -1.58 -14.85 -13.25
N ARG A 171 -2.49 -14.97 -12.29
CA ARG A 171 -2.16 -14.88 -10.86
C ARG A 171 -1.11 -15.90 -10.43
N ASN A 172 -1.14 -17.11 -11.01
CA ASN A 172 -0.19 -18.17 -10.69
C ASN A 172 1.24 -17.85 -11.16
N GLU A 173 1.38 -17.09 -12.23
CA GLU A 173 2.69 -16.58 -12.69
C GLU A 173 3.17 -15.45 -11.79
N LEU A 174 2.29 -14.48 -11.47
CA LEU A 174 2.60 -13.38 -10.57
C LEU A 174 2.99 -13.84 -9.16
N ASN A 175 2.38 -14.91 -8.65
CA ASN A 175 2.65 -15.44 -7.31
C ASN A 175 4.04 -16.07 -7.15
N ARG A 176 4.75 -16.33 -8.25
CA ARG A 176 6.14 -16.85 -8.20
C ARG A 176 7.14 -15.79 -7.75
N PHE A 177 6.79 -14.51 -7.91
CA PHE A 177 7.63 -13.40 -7.49
C PHE A 177 7.28 -12.97 -6.07
N PRO A 178 8.26 -12.92 -5.15
CA PRO A 178 8.05 -12.35 -3.81
C PRO A 178 7.69 -10.87 -3.91
N ARG A 179 6.86 -10.38 -2.99
CA ARG A 179 6.50 -8.96 -2.93
C ARG A 179 7.70 -8.12 -2.49
N THR A 180 7.90 -6.97 -3.13
CA THR A 180 8.80 -5.92 -2.66
C THR A 180 8.32 -5.38 -1.30
N LYS A 181 9.16 -5.53 -0.27
CA LYS A 181 8.89 -5.01 1.08
C LYS A 181 9.74 -3.80 1.44
N LEU A 182 10.88 -3.63 0.78
CA LEU A 182 11.88 -2.62 1.13
C LEU A 182 11.97 -1.60 0.02
N VAL A 183 11.81 -0.33 0.38
CA VAL A 183 11.93 0.78 -0.56
C VAL A 183 12.83 1.90 -0.03
N SER A 184 13.44 2.64 -0.94
CA SER A 184 14.12 3.90 -0.67
C SER A 184 13.60 4.96 -1.63
N VAL A 185 13.64 6.23 -1.23
CA VAL A 185 13.10 7.32 -2.07
C VAL A 185 14.21 7.88 -2.95
N LYS A 186 13.94 8.11 -4.24
CA LYS A 186 14.89 8.77 -5.14
C LYS A 186 15.34 10.12 -4.55
N GLY A 187 16.65 10.22 -4.29
CA GLY A 187 17.27 11.39 -3.67
C GLY A 187 17.49 11.29 -2.16
N ASP A 188 16.87 10.33 -1.46
CA ASP A 188 17.07 10.08 -0.01
C ASP A 188 17.68 8.68 0.21
N LYS A 189 18.96 8.53 -0.15
CA LYS A 189 19.67 7.23 -0.12
C LYS A 189 19.92 6.68 1.29
N ASN A 190 19.75 7.51 2.32
CA ASN A 190 20.08 7.17 3.69
C ASN A 190 18.89 6.58 4.46
N LYS A 191 17.69 6.62 3.87
CA LYS A 191 16.47 6.13 4.51
C LYS A 191 15.90 4.96 3.75
N ILE A 192 15.65 3.89 4.49
CA ILE A 192 14.98 2.69 3.99
C ILE A 192 13.64 2.58 4.71
N TYR A 193 12.61 2.26 3.95
CA TYR A 193 11.26 2.12 4.44
C TYR A 193 10.76 0.70 4.18
N TYR A 194 9.94 0.21 5.10
CA TYR A 194 9.12 -0.97 4.92
C TYR A 194 7.76 -0.60 4.33
N ILE A 195 7.29 -1.36 3.34
CA ILE A 195 5.88 -1.39 2.93
C ILE A 195 5.19 -2.54 3.69
N THR A 196 4.27 -2.19 4.57
CA THR A 196 3.52 -3.14 5.40
C THR A 196 2.52 -3.95 4.56
N GLU A 197 1.97 -5.03 5.13
CA GLU A 197 0.89 -5.81 4.50
C GLU A 197 -0.35 -4.94 4.20
N GLY A 198 -0.65 -3.95 5.05
CA GLY A 198 -1.70 -2.96 4.83
C GLY A 198 -1.38 -1.87 3.79
N GLY A 199 -0.23 -1.95 3.11
CA GLY A 199 0.17 -0.97 2.09
C GLY A 199 0.50 0.41 2.66
N MET A 200 1.06 0.46 3.87
CA MET A 200 1.57 1.68 4.48
C MET A 200 3.10 1.68 4.52
N VAL A 201 3.71 2.85 4.62
CA VAL A 201 5.17 2.99 4.74
C VAL A 201 5.60 3.22 6.18
N ARG A 202 6.70 2.56 6.59
CA ARG A 202 7.34 2.72 7.90
C ARG A 202 8.84 2.90 7.76
N LEU A 203 9.42 3.91 8.42
CA LEU A 203 10.86 4.13 8.43
C LEU A 203 11.57 3.04 9.26
N ILE A 204 12.68 2.51 8.74
CA ILE A 204 13.60 1.67 9.49
C ILE A 204 14.57 2.58 10.27
N PRO A 205 14.62 2.51 11.62
CA PRO A 205 15.37 3.48 12.42
C PRO A 205 16.89 3.48 12.18
N ASN A 206 17.49 2.29 12.00
CA ASN A 206 18.93 2.12 11.86
C ASN A 206 19.30 0.80 11.15
N ASP A 207 20.58 0.65 10.82
CA ASP A 207 21.11 -0.50 10.07
C ASP A 207 21.08 -1.82 10.89
N ASP A 208 21.14 -1.76 12.21
CA ASP A 208 21.03 -2.95 13.08
C ASP A 208 19.60 -3.52 13.03
N VAL A 209 18.59 -2.63 13.08
CA VAL A 209 17.19 -3.02 12.84
C VAL A 209 17.04 -3.60 11.45
N PHE A 210 17.60 -2.95 10.42
CA PHE A 210 17.57 -3.48 9.05
C PHE A 210 18.10 -4.92 8.96
N LYS A 211 19.26 -5.19 9.56
CA LYS A 211 19.90 -6.52 9.60
C LYS A 211 19.12 -7.54 10.42
N SER A 212 18.47 -7.12 11.51
CA SER A 212 17.71 -8.01 12.39
C SER A 212 16.55 -8.73 11.71
N TYR A 213 16.08 -8.21 10.56
CA TYR A 213 15.07 -8.84 9.72
C TYR A 213 15.66 -9.76 8.63
N GLY A 214 16.98 -9.92 8.56
CA GLY A 214 17.65 -10.65 7.48
C GLY A 214 17.58 -9.95 6.12
N ASN A 215 17.28 -8.65 6.10
CA ASN A 215 17.21 -7.88 4.86
C ASN A 215 18.60 -7.69 4.24
N ARG A 216 18.60 -7.49 2.92
CA ARG A 216 19.80 -7.18 2.16
C ARG A 216 19.61 -5.91 1.35
N LYS A 217 20.68 -5.13 1.17
CA LYS A 217 20.60 -3.79 0.53
C LYS A 217 20.28 -3.91 -0.96
N GLU A 218 20.68 -5.01 -1.58
CA GLU A 218 20.34 -5.36 -2.95
C GLU A 218 18.83 -5.49 -3.16
N ASP A 219 18.08 -5.95 -2.16
CA ASP A 219 16.63 -6.15 -2.24
C ASP A 219 15.83 -4.83 -2.16
N VAL A 220 16.49 -3.71 -1.84
CA VAL A 220 15.85 -2.39 -1.73
C VAL A 220 15.54 -1.85 -3.12
N VAL A 221 14.27 -1.52 -3.35
CA VAL A 221 13.79 -0.87 -4.58
C VAL A 221 13.78 0.65 -4.39
N VAL A 222 14.31 1.39 -5.36
CA VAL A 222 14.22 2.86 -5.35
C VAL A 222 12.86 3.25 -5.93
N ILE A 223 12.10 4.14 -5.28
CA ILE A 223 10.80 4.64 -5.77
C ILE A 223 10.81 6.16 -5.95
N SER A 224 9.91 6.69 -6.77
CA SER A 224 9.77 8.15 -6.92
C SER A 224 9.16 8.76 -5.65
N LYS A 225 9.39 10.06 -5.46
CA LYS A 225 8.76 10.81 -4.36
C LYS A 225 7.23 10.84 -4.49
N LYS A 226 6.72 10.83 -5.74
CA LYS A 226 5.29 10.77 -6.02
C LYS A 226 4.68 9.48 -5.49
N GLU A 227 5.29 8.34 -5.80
CA GLU A 227 4.82 7.06 -5.25
C GLU A 227 4.96 6.99 -3.73
N PHE A 228 6.09 7.43 -3.18
CA PHE A 228 6.27 7.43 -1.71
C PHE A 228 5.16 8.18 -0.97
N ASN A 229 4.70 9.30 -1.52
CA ASN A 229 3.62 10.11 -0.94
C ASN A 229 2.23 9.48 -1.10
N PHE A 230 2.06 8.49 -2.00
CA PHE A 230 0.80 7.76 -2.14
C PHE A 230 0.53 6.88 -0.92
N TYR A 231 1.58 6.27 -0.35
CA TYR A 231 1.43 5.37 0.78
C TYR A 231 1.14 6.13 2.07
N PRO A 232 0.08 5.77 2.82
CA PRO A 232 -0.12 6.28 4.16
C PRO A 232 1.05 5.88 5.08
N ARG A 233 1.30 6.68 6.12
CA ARG A 233 2.32 6.35 7.12
C ARG A 233 1.78 5.33 8.12
N ASN A 234 2.54 4.27 8.36
CA ASN A 234 2.23 3.34 9.44
C ASN A 234 2.67 3.95 10.78
N GLN A 235 1.70 4.22 11.66
CA GLN A 235 1.94 4.79 12.98
C GLN A 235 1.77 3.77 14.10
N TYR A 236 1.03 2.67 13.87
CA TYR A 236 0.70 1.71 14.90
C TYR A 236 1.40 0.38 14.68
N VAL A 237 1.93 -0.18 15.76
CA VAL A 237 2.67 -1.43 15.76
C VAL A 237 2.35 -2.28 16.96
N TYR A 238 2.68 -3.57 16.88
CA TYR A 238 2.76 -4.48 18.01
C TYR A 238 4.05 -5.29 17.92
N LEU A 239 4.53 -5.80 19.06
CA LEU A 239 5.72 -6.65 19.09
C LEU A 239 5.37 -8.06 18.58
N GLU A 240 6.09 -8.54 17.59
CA GLU A 240 5.98 -9.91 17.08
C GLU A 240 6.62 -10.85 18.11
N ASN A 241 5.79 -11.62 18.83
CA ASN A 241 6.14 -12.52 19.93
C ASN A 241 6.34 -11.88 21.32
N PRO A 242 5.27 -11.35 21.90
CA PRO A 242 4.89 -11.75 23.25
C PRO A 242 3.46 -12.32 23.27
N LEU A 243 3.06 -12.94 24.38
CA LEU A 243 1.69 -13.45 24.56
C LEU A 243 0.61 -12.35 24.53
N THR A 244 1.01 -11.06 24.59
CA THR A 244 0.11 -9.91 24.65
C THR A 244 0.13 -9.08 23.36
N TYR A 245 -1.05 -8.74 22.85
CA TYR A 245 -1.23 -7.85 21.69
C TYR A 245 -1.29 -6.38 22.12
N ASP A 246 -0.20 -5.89 22.70
CA ASP A 246 -0.09 -4.49 23.12
C ASP A 246 0.23 -3.60 21.91
N ILE A 247 -0.58 -2.56 21.71
CA ILE A 247 -0.46 -1.63 20.58
C ILE A 247 0.34 -0.41 21.01
N PHE A 248 1.31 -0.03 20.18
CA PHE A 248 2.13 1.16 20.37
C PHE A 248 2.00 2.09 19.16
N GLN A 249 1.97 3.39 19.42
CA GLN A 249 2.12 4.43 18.40
C GLN A 249 3.60 4.80 18.30
N ILE A 250 4.16 4.82 17.09
CA ILE A 250 5.50 5.31 16.79
C ILE A 250 5.41 6.70 16.17
N SER A 251 6.22 7.64 16.66
CA SER A 251 6.42 8.95 16.05
C SER A 251 7.67 9.00 15.16
N ASP A 252 7.70 9.95 14.22
CA ASP A 252 8.89 10.25 13.39
C ASP A 252 10.12 10.65 14.23
N SER A 253 9.92 11.10 15.47
CA SER A 253 10.98 11.47 16.40
C SER A 253 11.65 10.27 17.10
N GLY A 254 11.25 9.04 16.77
CA GLY A 254 11.79 7.84 17.38
C GLY A 254 11.20 7.49 18.75
N ILE A 255 10.02 8.02 19.09
CA ILE A 255 9.35 7.74 20.37
C ILE A 255 8.21 6.75 20.13
N LYS A 256 8.12 5.71 20.95
CA LYS A 256 6.98 4.79 21.03
C LYS A 256 6.12 5.10 22.25
N ARG A 257 4.79 5.11 22.09
CA ARG A 257 3.81 5.35 23.15
C ARG A 257 2.82 4.21 23.22
N TYR A 258 2.57 3.69 24.41
CA TYR A 258 1.54 2.67 24.61
C TYR A 258 0.15 3.27 24.34
N VAL A 259 -0.68 2.57 23.57
CA VAL A 259 -2.05 2.96 23.21
C VAL A 259 -3.01 2.09 24.01
N VAL A 260 -3.74 2.68 24.97
CA VAL A 260 -4.67 1.90 25.77
C VAL A 260 -5.84 1.37 24.92
N PRO A 261 -6.42 0.19 25.23
CA PRO A 261 -7.48 -0.41 24.41
C PRO A 261 -8.71 0.48 24.17
N GLN A 262 -9.04 1.36 25.14
CA GLN A 262 -10.13 2.32 24.98
C GLN A 262 -9.86 3.33 23.86
N VAL A 263 -8.61 3.78 23.73
CA VAL A 263 -8.18 4.71 22.67
C VAL A 263 -8.21 4.03 21.31
N VAL A 264 -7.80 2.77 21.21
CA VAL A 264 -7.87 1.97 19.97
C VAL A 264 -9.29 1.94 19.42
N ARG A 265 -10.28 1.68 20.30
CA ARG A 265 -11.71 1.69 19.93
C ARG A 265 -12.21 3.07 19.53
N GLN A 266 -11.83 4.11 20.28
CA GLN A 266 -12.27 5.47 20.03
C GLN A 266 -11.71 6.03 18.71
N LEU A 267 -10.45 5.72 18.40
CA LEU A 267 -9.78 6.13 17.15
C LEU A 267 -10.13 5.22 15.96
N ARG A 268 -10.91 4.15 16.19
CA ARG A 268 -11.26 3.15 15.17
C ARG A 268 -10.03 2.60 14.44
N ILE A 269 -8.97 2.32 15.20
CA ILE A 269 -7.74 1.74 14.63
C ILE A 269 -8.06 0.32 14.16
N THR A 270 -7.83 0.05 12.88
CA THR A 270 -8.13 -1.23 12.23
C THR A 270 -6.87 -2.12 12.14
N ALA A 271 -7.05 -3.42 11.97
CA ALA A 271 -5.93 -4.38 11.98
C ALA A 271 -4.91 -4.14 10.86
N ASP A 272 -5.36 -3.66 9.69
CA ASP A 272 -4.52 -3.27 8.56
C ASP A 272 -3.63 -2.05 8.87
N GLN A 273 -4.02 -1.22 9.84
CA GLN A 273 -3.24 -0.07 10.30
C GLN A 273 -2.14 -0.43 11.31
N ILE A 274 -2.16 -1.65 11.85
CA ILE A 274 -1.21 -2.11 12.88
C ILE A 274 -0.23 -3.11 12.26
N ALA A 275 1.06 -2.80 12.32
CA ALA A 275 2.09 -3.65 11.73
C ALA A 275 2.95 -4.34 12.79
N PRO A 276 3.28 -5.64 12.63
CA PRO A 276 4.23 -6.30 13.51
C PRO A 276 5.62 -5.64 13.42
N ILE A 277 6.33 -5.64 14.54
CA ILE A 277 7.76 -5.34 14.63
C ILE A 277 8.50 -6.36 15.48
N ASN A 278 9.75 -6.66 15.15
CA ASN A 278 10.58 -7.51 15.98
C ASN A 278 11.10 -6.74 17.20
N LYS A 279 11.74 -7.47 18.11
CA LYS A 279 12.29 -6.90 19.35
C LYS A 279 13.35 -5.83 19.08
N ALA A 280 14.25 -6.05 18.12
CA ALA A 280 15.31 -5.09 17.80
C ALA A 280 14.73 -3.74 17.33
N GLN A 281 13.73 -3.76 16.46
CA GLN A 281 13.03 -2.55 16.03
C GLN A 281 12.28 -1.89 17.20
N PHE A 282 11.60 -2.70 18.02
CA PHE A 282 10.86 -2.19 19.17
C PHE A 282 11.79 -1.47 20.16
N ASP A 283 12.95 -2.05 20.47
CA ASP A 283 13.95 -1.50 21.39
C ASP A 283 14.65 -0.25 20.84
N ALA A 284 14.68 -0.06 19.52
CA ALA A 284 15.27 1.12 18.88
C ALA A 284 14.48 2.42 19.13
N TYR A 285 13.24 2.34 19.63
CA TYR A 285 12.42 3.50 19.95
C TYR A 285 12.44 3.83 21.45
N GLU A 286 12.50 5.11 21.79
CA GLU A 286 12.43 5.59 23.18
C GLU A 286 10.98 5.52 23.70
N TYR A 287 10.80 5.27 24.99
CA TYR A 287 9.47 5.28 25.60
C TYR A 287 8.98 6.71 25.84
N GLY A 288 7.79 7.02 25.34
CA GLY A 288 7.04 8.23 25.67
C GLY A 288 5.88 7.95 26.62
N SER A 289 5.21 9.01 27.05
CA SER A 289 3.99 8.91 27.87
C SER A 289 2.91 8.11 27.13
N PRO A 290 2.16 7.23 27.82
CA PRO A 290 1.03 6.53 27.25
C PRO A 290 -0.03 7.49 26.71
N ILE A 291 -0.77 7.05 25.70
CA ILE A 291 -1.91 7.78 25.16
C ILE A 291 -3.14 7.33 25.95
N ILE A 292 -3.64 8.22 26.80
CA ILE A 292 -4.87 8.10 27.57
C ILE A 292 -5.77 9.26 27.17
N PHE A 293 -7.04 9.00 26.89
CA PHE A 293 -8.08 10.01 26.67
C PHE A 293 -9.03 10.01 27.87
#